data_AF-A0A7X9DUH8-F1
#
_entry.id   AF-A0A7X9DUH8-F1
#
_cell.length_a   1.000
_cell.length_b   1.000
_cell.length_c   1.000
_cell.angle_alpha   90.00
_cell.angle_beta   90.00
_cell.angle_gamma   90.00
#
_symmetry.space_group_name_H-M   'P 1'
#
loop_
_entity.id
_entity.type
_entity.pdbx_description
1 polymer ?
#
loop_
_entity_poly.entity_id
_entity_poly.type
_entity_poly.pdbx_seq_one_letter_code
_entity_poly.pdbx_strand_id
1 'polypeptide(L)'
;MKTRARFLSLLIFLSLVACAVPLNHPLRVADGWVAEASISFQGGAGREGSCDNFQGCKDSGAGDFHTFGINLFQLSGGYGKVLDGWIGVMGGLYFPAWENLKEGDWYNTFGAWSFFTAQNAYLSIGVGPEIGGTGWAILAGGEIQPWGPRTWMPALGVYGRIFWPFRYTNEERDNRTRTWELGARLRVGMFFLQYTYYTQVNGVMYWTIWETAAYAQGAHIFCFGGSLDGDTGILVSR
;
A
#
# COMPACT_ATOMS: atom_id res chain seq x y z
N MET A 1 -22.75 -25.99 -11.26
CA MET A 1 -22.81 -25.24 -9.98
C MET A 1 -21.73 -25.61 -8.96
N LYS A 2 -21.29 -26.88 -8.83
CA LYS A 2 -20.27 -27.30 -7.84
C LYS A 2 -18.85 -26.73 -8.03
N THR A 3 -18.49 -26.29 -9.24
CA THR A 3 -17.16 -25.73 -9.56
C THR A 3 -16.98 -24.27 -9.11
N ARG A 4 -18.04 -23.47 -9.08
CA ARG A 4 -17.99 -22.06 -8.63
C ARG A 4 -17.76 -21.94 -7.13
N ALA A 5 -18.34 -22.84 -6.32
CA ALA A 5 -18.13 -22.87 -4.88
C ALA A 5 -16.68 -23.23 -4.52
N ARG A 6 -16.04 -24.15 -5.24
CA ARG A 6 -14.64 -24.54 -5.01
C ARG A 6 -13.65 -23.41 -5.37
N PHE A 7 -13.93 -22.64 -6.41
CA PHE A 7 -13.15 -21.45 -6.76
C PHE A 7 -13.34 -20.31 -5.76
N LEU A 8 -14.56 -20.11 -5.26
CA LEU A 8 -14.86 -19.13 -4.21
C LEU A 8 -14.17 -19.50 -2.89
N SER A 9 -14.19 -20.79 -2.52
CA SER A 9 -13.46 -21.28 -1.34
C SER A 9 -11.95 -21.18 -1.51
N LEU A 10 -11.40 -21.43 -2.70
CA LEU A 10 -9.98 -21.22 -3.00
C LEU A 10 -9.60 -19.73 -2.90
N LEU A 11 -10.45 -18.82 -3.39
CA LEU A 11 -10.29 -17.36 -3.25
C LEU A 11 -10.42 -16.89 -1.80
N ILE A 12 -11.31 -17.48 -0.99
CA ILE A 12 -11.46 -17.23 0.46
C ILE A 12 -10.29 -17.83 1.26
N PHE A 13 -9.67 -18.91 0.78
CA PHE A 13 -8.49 -19.52 1.41
C PHE A 13 -7.19 -18.81 0.99
N LEU A 14 -7.15 -18.26 -0.22
CA LEU A 14 -6.08 -17.38 -0.71
C LEU A 14 -6.21 -15.95 -0.17
N SER A 15 -7.38 -15.53 0.33
CA SER A 15 -7.58 -14.24 1.02
C SER A 15 -7.08 -14.21 2.46
N LEU A 16 -6.22 -15.17 2.82
CA LEU A 16 -5.53 -15.20 4.09
C LEU A 16 -4.06 -14.89 3.78
N VAL A 17 -3.54 -13.85 4.45
CA VAL A 17 -2.12 -13.42 4.50
C VAL A 17 -1.75 -12.28 3.52
N ALA A 18 -0.87 -11.39 4.02
CA ALA A 18 -0.06 -10.16 3.66
C ALA A 18 -0.62 -8.73 3.32
N CYS A 19 0.10 -7.72 3.86
CA CYS A 19 -0.16 -6.27 3.89
C CYS A 19 1.08 -5.60 3.29
N ALA A 20 0.99 -4.70 2.30
CA ALA A 20 2.21 -4.18 1.66
C ALA A 20 2.22 -2.76 1.20
N VAL A 21 3.33 -2.10 1.49
CA VAL A 21 3.69 -0.79 0.96
C VAL A 21 4.42 -0.93 -0.38
N PRO A 22 4.11 -0.12 -1.40
CA PRO A 22 3.11 0.96 -1.45
C PRO A 22 1.75 0.44 -2.00
N LEU A 23 0.79 1.31 -2.35
CA LEU A 23 -0.51 0.89 -2.92
C LEU A 23 -0.35 -0.07 -4.11
N ASN A 24 -1.13 -1.16 -4.11
CA ASN A 24 -1.02 -2.31 -5.03
C ASN A 24 -2.28 -2.60 -5.84
N HIS A 25 -3.20 -1.65 -5.90
CA HIS A 25 -4.36 -1.78 -6.76
C HIS A 25 -4.78 -0.41 -7.26
N PRO A 26 -5.56 -0.32 -8.35
CA PRO A 26 -6.13 0.94 -8.81
C PRO A 26 -7.02 1.58 -7.74
N LEU A 27 -7.17 2.91 -7.76
CA LEU A 27 -8.10 3.61 -6.87
C LEU A 27 -9.51 3.71 -7.46
N ARG A 28 -9.69 3.17 -8.66
CA ARG A 28 -10.95 3.10 -9.41
C ARG A 28 -11.20 1.65 -9.82
N VAL A 29 -12.44 1.18 -9.67
CA VAL A 29 -12.80 -0.17 -10.10
C VAL A 29 -13.23 -0.17 -11.56
N ALA A 30 -12.65 -1.07 -12.35
CA ALA A 30 -13.12 -1.43 -13.68
C ALA A 30 -13.67 -2.87 -13.68
N ASP A 31 -14.57 -3.17 -14.61
CA ASP A 31 -15.07 -4.54 -14.80
C ASP A 31 -13.95 -5.43 -15.37
N GLY A 32 -13.70 -6.57 -14.74
CA GLY A 32 -12.81 -7.61 -15.26
C GLY A 32 -11.58 -7.86 -14.41
N TRP A 33 -10.57 -8.49 -15.03
CA TRP A 33 -9.29 -8.75 -14.37
C TRP A 33 -8.50 -7.47 -14.19
N VAL A 34 -7.83 -7.35 -13.06
CA VAL A 34 -6.86 -6.30 -12.78
C VAL A 34 -5.51 -6.94 -12.48
N ALA A 35 -4.43 -6.35 -13.00
CA ALA A 35 -3.06 -6.76 -12.71
C ALA A 35 -2.16 -5.52 -12.63
N GLU A 36 -1.34 -5.42 -11.60
CA GLU A 36 -0.33 -4.37 -11.47
C GLU A 36 1.06 -4.97 -11.27
N ALA A 37 2.06 -4.30 -11.84
CA ALA A 37 3.46 -4.64 -11.70
C ALA A 37 4.25 -3.36 -11.47
N SER A 38 5.10 -3.30 -10.45
CA SER A 38 5.81 -2.08 -10.10
C SER A 38 7.20 -2.33 -9.52
N ILE A 39 8.02 -1.30 -9.53
CA ILE A 39 9.29 -1.22 -8.81
C ILE A 39 9.25 0.01 -7.91
N SER A 40 9.93 -0.03 -6.77
CA SER A 40 9.97 1.14 -5.88
C SER A 40 11.37 1.46 -5.38
N PHE A 41 11.57 2.73 -5.05
CA PHE A 41 12.79 3.32 -4.54
C PHE A 41 12.45 3.99 -3.23
N GLN A 42 13.21 3.70 -2.19
CA GLN A 42 12.97 4.21 -0.85
C GLN A 42 14.16 5.05 -0.40
N GLY A 43 13.89 6.21 0.17
CA GLY A 43 14.85 7.00 0.93
C GLY A 43 14.33 7.21 2.35
N GLY A 44 15.16 6.93 3.36
CA GLY A 44 14.81 7.21 4.76
C GLY A 44 14.55 8.70 4.97
N ALA A 45 13.48 9.04 5.68
CA ALA A 45 13.16 10.42 6.07
C ALA A 45 13.77 10.81 7.45
N GLY A 46 14.44 9.87 8.11
CA GLY A 46 15.04 10.06 9.42
C GLY A 46 14.12 9.65 10.59
N ARG A 47 14.57 9.98 11.80
CA ARG A 47 13.84 9.76 13.07
C ARG A 47 12.97 10.97 13.36
N GLU A 48 11.68 10.77 13.59
CA GLU A 48 10.75 11.85 13.93
C GLU A 48 10.14 11.65 15.34
N GLY A 49 10.43 12.59 16.24
CA GLY A 49 9.44 13.31 17.06
C GLY A 49 8.40 12.59 17.94
N SER A 50 8.62 11.40 18.51
CA SER A 50 7.66 10.84 19.49
C SER A 50 8.30 10.07 20.65
N CYS A 51 9.09 10.72 21.51
CA CYS A 51 9.53 10.08 22.75
C CYS A 51 8.46 10.19 23.84
N ASP A 52 8.21 9.08 24.52
CA ASP A 52 7.31 8.96 25.65
C ASP A 52 8.05 9.21 26.99
N ASN A 53 8.81 10.32 27.12
CA ASN A 53 9.51 10.64 28.36
C ASN A 53 9.61 12.14 28.70
N PHE A 54 9.60 12.44 30.00
CA PHE A 54 9.45 13.74 30.68
C PHE A 54 10.53 14.82 30.40
N GLN A 55 11.53 14.57 29.56
CA GLN A 55 12.71 15.47 29.41
C GLN A 55 12.85 16.18 28.06
N GLY A 56 11.85 16.10 27.18
CA GLY A 56 11.85 16.88 25.94
C GLY A 56 12.76 16.28 24.88
N CYS A 57 12.17 15.72 23.84
CA CYS A 57 12.88 15.16 22.71
C CYS A 57 13.63 16.25 21.95
N LYS A 58 14.95 16.11 21.85
CA LYS A 58 15.71 16.77 20.79
C LYS A 58 16.51 15.71 20.05
N ASP A 59 16.03 15.34 18.88
CA ASP A 59 16.90 14.85 17.82
C ASP A 59 16.60 15.65 16.55
N SER A 60 17.21 16.83 16.51
CA SER A 60 17.22 17.72 15.36
C SER A 60 18.45 17.41 14.52
N GLY A 61 18.28 16.58 13.48
CA GLY A 61 19.08 16.68 12.25
C GLY A 61 20.52 16.17 12.25
N ALA A 62 20.85 15.04 12.90
CA ALA A 62 22.18 14.45 12.77
C ALA A 62 22.10 12.98 12.31
N GLY A 63 22.54 12.73 11.07
CA GLY A 63 22.97 11.43 10.52
C GLY A 63 21.94 10.30 10.63
N ASP A 64 21.22 9.91 9.58
CA ASP A 64 21.83 9.10 8.53
C ASP A 64 20.88 9.06 7.34
N PHE A 65 21.19 9.83 6.30
CA PHE A 65 20.54 9.76 5.00
C PHE A 65 21.11 8.56 4.20
N HIS A 66 21.26 7.39 4.83
CA HIS A 66 22.21 6.36 4.36
C HIS A 66 21.63 5.16 3.62
N THR A 67 20.32 5.03 3.46
CA THR A 67 19.77 3.89 2.72
C THR A 67 18.77 4.35 1.67
N PHE A 68 19.33 4.81 0.54
CA PHE A 68 18.60 4.76 -0.73
C PHE A 68 18.51 3.27 -1.13
N GLY A 69 17.38 2.65 -0.82
CA GLY A 69 17.09 1.26 -1.14
C GLY A 69 16.31 1.16 -2.45
N ILE A 70 16.66 0.21 -3.31
CA ILE A 70 15.76 -0.24 -4.37
C ILE A 70 14.93 -1.36 -3.77
N ASN A 71 13.64 -1.15 -3.65
CA ASN A 71 12.69 -2.19 -3.28
C ASN A 71 12.38 -3.03 -4.52
N LEU A 72 12.40 -4.34 -4.35
CA LEU A 72 12.21 -5.30 -5.43
C LEU A 72 10.82 -5.18 -6.05
N PHE A 73 10.72 -5.74 -7.25
CA PHE A 73 9.51 -5.81 -8.06
C PHE A 73 8.29 -6.32 -7.28
N GLN A 74 7.16 -5.63 -7.42
CA GLN A 74 5.88 -5.99 -6.82
C GLN A 74 4.82 -6.29 -7.87
N LEU A 75 4.08 -7.35 -7.63
CA LEU A 75 2.99 -7.85 -8.45
C LEU A 75 1.69 -7.81 -7.66
N SER A 76 0.61 -7.47 -8.33
CA SER A 76 -0.75 -7.55 -7.81
C SER A 76 -1.68 -8.05 -8.89
N GLY A 77 -2.70 -8.80 -8.51
CA GLY A 77 -3.67 -9.38 -9.44
C GLY A 77 -5.00 -9.63 -8.75
N GLY A 78 -6.10 -9.31 -9.43
CA GLY A 78 -7.43 -9.41 -8.85
C GLY A 78 -8.54 -9.34 -9.88
N TYR A 79 -9.76 -9.16 -9.39
CA TYR A 79 -10.95 -9.02 -10.22
C TYR A 79 -11.84 -7.89 -9.67
N GLY A 80 -12.35 -7.07 -10.57
CA GLY A 80 -13.25 -5.96 -10.29
C GLY A 80 -14.62 -6.11 -10.95
N LYS A 81 -15.63 -5.54 -10.29
CA LYS A 81 -16.99 -5.45 -10.79
C LYS A 81 -17.59 -4.09 -10.43
N VAL A 82 -18.18 -3.44 -11.42
CA VAL A 82 -19.01 -2.24 -11.23
C VAL A 82 -20.48 -2.66 -11.21
N LEU A 83 -21.15 -2.38 -10.11
CA LEU A 83 -22.57 -2.60 -9.85
C LEU A 83 -23.32 -1.28 -10.08
N ASP A 84 -24.44 -1.36 -10.79
CA ASP A 84 -25.34 -0.25 -11.11
C ASP A 84 -24.65 0.98 -11.76
N GLY A 85 -23.43 0.80 -12.29
CA GLY A 85 -22.64 1.85 -12.93
C GLY A 85 -21.97 2.84 -11.97
N TRP A 86 -22.12 2.69 -10.65
CA TRP A 86 -21.56 3.63 -9.67
C TRP A 86 -20.96 3.01 -8.41
N ILE A 87 -21.26 1.75 -8.09
CA ILE A 87 -20.59 1.04 -6.98
C ILE A 87 -19.52 0.13 -7.57
N GLY A 88 -18.26 0.35 -7.25
CA GLY A 88 -17.18 -0.57 -7.61
C GLY A 88 -16.87 -1.52 -6.46
N VAL A 89 -16.62 -2.78 -6.77
CA VAL A 89 -16.07 -3.78 -5.84
C VAL A 89 -14.93 -4.50 -6.54
N MET A 90 -13.77 -4.56 -5.90
CA MET A 90 -12.66 -5.36 -6.39
C MET A 90 -11.92 -6.05 -5.26
N GLY A 91 -11.25 -7.14 -5.59
CA GLY A 91 -10.40 -7.87 -4.66
C GLY A 91 -9.31 -8.64 -5.38
N GLY A 92 -8.21 -8.87 -4.70
CA GLY A 92 -7.04 -9.49 -5.30
C GLY A 92 -5.97 -9.87 -4.30
N LEU A 93 -4.86 -10.32 -4.85
CA LEU A 93 -3.67 -10.76 -4.15
C LEU A 93 -2.45 -10.00 -4.68
N TYR A 94 -1.39 -9.94 -3.88
CA TYR A 94 -0.13 -9.30 -4.29
C TYR A 94 1.08 -9.96 -3.66
N PHE A 95 2.23 -9.76 -4.28
CA PHE A 95 3.50 -10.33 -3.89
C PHE A 95 4.69 -9.57 -4.52
N PRO A 96 5.81 -9.38 -3.82
CA PRO A 96 5.97 -9.59 -2.39
C PRO A 96 5.18 -8.52 -1.64
N ALA A 97 4.76 -8.89 -0.44
CA ALA A 97 4.09 -7.99 0.45
C ALA A 97 5.09 -7.41 1.46
N TRP A 98 5.44 -6.15 1.26
CA TRP A 98 6.41 -5.46 2.09
C TRP A 98 5.81 -5.07 3.44
N GLU A 99 6.19 -5.81 4.46
CA GLU A 99 5.76 -5.58 5.83
C GLU A 99 6.85 -4.81 6.57
N ASN A 100 6.47 -3.72 7.24
CA ASN A 100 7.37 -2.85 8.03
C ASN A 100 8.70 -2.61 7.30
N LEU A 101 8.71 -1.69 6.32
CA LEU A 101 9.87 -1.34 5.48
C LEU A 101 11.10 -0.93 6.31
N LYS A 102 11.81 -1.94 6.83
CA LYS A 102 12.98 -1.83 7.67
C LYS A 102 14.22 -1.72 6.81
N GLU A 103 15.27 -1.18 7.40
CA GLU A 103 16.57 -1.12 6.79
C GLU A 103 17.18 -2.53 6.73
N GLY A 104 17.13 -3.17 5.55
CA GLY A 104 17.90 -4.37 5.24
C GLY A 104 17.21 -5.73 5.44
N ASP A 105 16.00 -5.80 5.99
CA ASP A 105 15.27 -7.06 6.20
C ASP A 105 14.12 -7.26 5.21
N TRP A 106 14.21 -8.38 4.49
CA TRP A 106 13.31 -8.74 3.39
C TRP A 106 12.29 -9.77 3.86
N TYR A 107 11.01 -9.38 3.93
CA TYR A 107 9.91 -10.31 4.19
C TYR A 107 9.24 -10.72 2.88
N ASN A 108 9.57 -11.92 2.37
CA ASN A 108 8.86 -12.53 1.23
C ASN A 108 7.50 -13.06 1.70
N THR A 109 6.45 -12.23 1.60
CA THR A 109 5.09 -12.62 2.00
C THR A 109 4.06 -12.35 0.89
N PHE A 110 2.93 -13.05 0.91
CA PHE A 110 1.81 -12.92 -0.05
C PHE A 110 0.65 -12.23 0.61
N GLY A 111 0.06 -11.23 -0.05
CA GLY A 111 -0.95 -10.33 0.47
C GLY A 111 -2.32 -10.43 -0.18
N ALA A 112 -3.36 -9.97 0.51
CA ALA A 112 -4.72 -9.87 -0.01
C ALA A 112 -5.33 -8.48 0.25
N TRP A 113 -6.07 -7.97 -0.72
CA TRP A 113 -6.79 -6.70 -0.62
C TRP A 113 -8.22 -6.84 -1.17
N SER A 114 -9.10 -5.98 -0.66
CA SER A 114 -10.38 -5.68 -1.30
C SER A 114 -10.61 -4.19 -1.24
N PHE A 115 -11.30 -3.62 -2.23
CA PHE A 115 -11.56 -2.20 -2.32
C PHE A 115 -12.96 -1.96 -2.87
N PHE A 116 -13.70 -1.09 -2.18
CA PHE A 116 -15.06 -0.72 -2.51
C PHE A 116 -15.09 0.75 -2.84
N THR A 117 -15.68 1.12 -3.97
CA THR A 117 -15.75 2.50 -4.43
C THR A 117 -17.18 2.97 -4.64
N ALA A 118 -17.43 4.25 -4.36
CA ALA A 118 -18.46 5.02 -5.03
C ALA A 118 -17.77 5.82 -6.14
N GLN A 119 -18.23 5.65 -7.37
CA GLN A 119 -17.56 6.20 -8.55
C GLN A 119 -18.55 6.71 -9.59
N ASN A 120 -18.13 7.73 -10.33
CA ASN A 120 -18.81 8.21 -11.53
C ASN A 120 -17.78 8.31 -12.67
N ALA A 121 -18.12 8.96 -13.79
CA ALA A 121 -17.20 9.09 -14.91
C ALA A 121 -15.90 9.85 -14.59
N TYR A 122 -15.87 10.70 -13.56
CA TYR A 122 -14.76 11.65 -13.31
C TYR A 122 -14.06 11.45 -11.98
N LEU A 123 -14.72 10.82 -11.01
CA LEU A 123 -14.22 10.65 -9.65
C LEU A 123 -14.54 9.23 -9.18
N SER A 124 -13.65 8.70 -8.37
CA SER A 124 -13.86 7.53 -7.54
C SER A 124 -13.36 7.84 -6.14
N ILE A 125 -14.10 7.39 -5.14
CA ILE A 125 -13.67 7.38 -3.73
C ILE A 125 -13.97 6.00 -3.17
N GLY A 126 -13.11 5.49 -2.33
CA GLY A 126 -13.26 4.15 -1.83
C GLY A 126 -12.48 3.86 -0.57
N VAL A 127 -12.79 2.69 -0.02
CA VAL A 127 -12.17 2.15 1.17
C VAL A 127 -12.06 0.64 1.02
N GLY A 128 -11.02 0.07 1.61
CA GLY A 128 -10.71 -1.33 1.47
C GLY A 128 -9.88 -1.87 2.61
N PRO A 129 -10.24 -3.03 3.16
CA PRO A 129 -9.34 -3.76 4.04
C PRO A 129 -8.26 -4.47 3.21
N GLU A 130 -7.09 -4.59 3.81
CA GLU A 130 -6.00 -5.45 3.37
C GLU A 130 -5.58 -6.33 4.54
N ILE A 131 -5.11 -7.55 4.27
CA ILE A 131 -4.71 -8.46 5.35
C ILE A 131 -3.35 -9.08 5.11
N GLY A 132 -2.46 -8.71 6.04
CA GLY A 132 -1.10 -9.13 6.44
C GLY A 132 -0.83 -10.58 6.76
N GLY A 133 0.41 -11.03 6.58
CA GLY A 133 0.95 -12.19 7.25
C GLY A 133 1.39 -11.80 8.64
N THR A 134 1.74 -10.51 8.80
CA THR A 134 2.00 -9.91 10.09
C THR A 134 0.94 -8.94 10.57
N GLY A 135 -0.17 -8.67 9.87
CA GLY A 135 -1.19 -7.72 10.36
C GLY A 135 -2.43 -7.52 9.50
N TRP A 136 -3.11 -6.41 9.67
CA TRP A 136 -4.23 -5.98 8.82
C TRP A 136 -4.12 -4.47 8.58
N ALA A 137 -4.66 -4.01 7.47
CA ALA A 137 -4.68 -2.60 7.14
C ALA A 137 -6.05 -2.18 6.61
N ILE A 138 -6.27 -0.87 6.68
CA ILE A 138 -7.40 -0.21 6.02
C ILE A 138 -6.82 0.90 5.16
N LEU A 139 -7.14 0.84 3.87
CA LEU A 139 -6.82 1.87 2.90
C LEU A 139 -8.09 2.64 2.55
N ALA A 140 -7.98 3.96 2.48
CA ALA A 140 -8.98 4.83 1.89
C ALA A 140 -8.32 5.72 0.84
N GLY A 141 -9.01 6.00 -0.24
CA GLY A 141 -8.45 6.82 -1.30
C GLY A 141 -9.45 7.14 -2.38
N GLY A 142 -8.99 7.84 -3.40
CA GLY A 142 -9.82 8.19 -4.54
C GLY A 142 -8.98 8.65 -5.71
N GLU A 143 -9.58 8.59 -6.89
CA GLU A 143 -8.97 9.01 -8.15
C GLU A 143 -9.90 9.94 -8.91
N ILE A 144 -9.33 11.04 -9.41
CA ILE A 144 -9.96 11.98 -10.32
C ILE A 144 -9.40 11.75 -11.73
N GLN A 145 -10.31 11.62 -12.69
CA GLN A 145 -10.03 11.51 -14.12
C GLN A 145 -10.85 12.57 -14.88
N PRO A 146 -10.31 13.80 -15.05
CA PRO A 146 -11.07 14.95 -15.53
C PRO A 146 -11.73 14.75 -16.91
N TRP A 147 -11.17 13.85 -17.72
CA TRP A 147 -11.61 13.57 -19.09
C TRP A 147 -12.47 12.32 -19.23
N GLY A 148 -12.98 11.78 -18.13
CA GLY A 148 -13.74 10.53 -18.13
C GLY A 148 -12.83 9.29 -18.06
N PRO A 149 -13.37 8.07 -18.21
CA PRO A 149 -12.62 6.80 -18.17
C PRO A 149 -11.79 6.56 -19.45
N ARG A 150 -11.20 7.61 -20.02
CA ARG A 150 -10.37 7.51 -21.22
C ARG A 150 -8.99 6.99 -20.82
N THR A 151 -8.66 5.81 -21.34
CA THR A 151 -7.49 5.02 -20.96
C THR A 151 -6.18 5.82 -20.98
N TRP A 152 -5.96 6.68 -21.97
CA TRP A 152 -4.71 7.41 -22.21
C TRP A 152 -4.62 8.80 -21.56
N MET A 153 -5.68 9.30 -20.94
CA MET A 153 -5.67 10.59 -20.25
C MET A 153 -5.14 10.44 -18.82
N PRO A 154 -4.50 11.49 -18.27
CA PRO A 154 -3.99 11.43 -16.91
C PRO A 154 -5.11 11.36 -15.88
N ALA A 155 -4.93 10.50 -14.89
CA ALA A 155 -5.74 10.38 -13.70
C ALA A 155 -4.87 10.60 -12.46
N LEU A 156 -5.41 11.32 -11.48
CA LEU A 156 -4.73 11.67 -10.24
C LEU A 156 -5.46 11.07 -9.07
N GLY A 157 -4.76 10.24 -8.31
CA GLY A 157 -5.27 9.62 -7.11
C GLY A 157 -4.50 10.01 -5.86
N VAL A 158 -5.19 9.97 -4.74
CA VAL A 158 -4.61 10.12 -3.40
C VAL A 158 -5.14 9.00 -2.53
N TYR A 159 -4.31 8.54 -1.60
CA TYR A 159 -4.69 7.50 -0.68
C TYR A 159 -4.00 7.68 0.67
N GLY A 160 -4.64 7.13 1.70
CA GLY A 160 -4.06 6.94 3.01
C GLY A 160 -4.29 5.51 3.45
N ARG A 161 -3.33 4.94 4.16
CA ARG A 161 -3.44 3.61 4.72
C ARG A 161 -2.95 3.59 6.15
N ILE A 162 -3.59 2.77 6.97
CA ILE A 162 -3.14 2.48 8.33
C ILE A 162 -3.01 0.97 8.46
N PHE A 163 -1.91 0.52 9.03
CA PHE A 163 -1.63 -0.89 9.27
C PHE A 163 -1.41 -1.18 10.75
N TRP A 164 -1.92 -2.32 11.20
CA TRP A 164 -1.80 -2.84 12.54
C TRP A 164 -1.22 -4.26 12.50
N PRO A 165 -0.09 -4.51 13.17
CA PRO A 165 0.47 -5.85 13.24
C PRO A 165 -0.39 -6.75 14.14
N PHE A 166 -0.48 -8.04 13.83
CA PHE A 166 -1.11 -9.07 14.66
C PHE A 166 -0.39 -9.26 15.99
N ARG A 167 0.90 -8.94 16.03
CA ARG A 167 1.74 -8.97 17.23
C ARG A 167 2.52 -7.69 17.32
N TYR A 168 2.28 -6.94 18.39
CA TYR A 168 3.13 -5.83 18.77
C TYR A 168 4.37 -6.36 19.49
N THR A 169 5.54 -5.91 19.09
CA THR A 169 6.78 -6.11 19.86
C THR A 169 7.21 -4.78 20.46
N ASN A 170 8.33 -4.75 21.18
CA ASN A 170 9.00 -3.55 21.70
C ASN A 170 10.51 -3.82 21.77
N GLU A 171 11.04 -4.34 20.67
CA GLU A 171 12.44 -4.78 20.56
C GLU A 171 13.31 -3.65 19.99
N GLU A 172 14.55 -3.54 20.48
CA GLU A 172 15.55 -2.63 19.96
C GLU A 172 15.82 -2.99 18.49
N ARG A 173 15.40 -2.12 17.57
CA ARG A 173 15.56 -2.23 16.10
C ARG A 173 14.62 -3.18 15.33
N ASP A 174 13.73 -3.94 15.98
CA ASP A 174 12.74 -4.79 15.28
C ASP A 174 11.30 -4.54 15.74
N ASN A 175 10.98 -3.30 16.08
CA ASN A 175 9.67 -3.02 16.65
C ASN A 175 8.54 -3.32 15.63
N ARG A 176 7.55 -4.10 16.03
CA ARG A 176 6.32 -4.36 15.24
C ARG A 176 5.26 -3.46 15.80
N THR A 177 5.01 -2.37 15.09
CA THR A 177 4.13 -1.31 15.57
C THR A 177 3.17 -0.88 14.48
N ARG A 178 2.23 -0.01 14.86
CA ARG A 178 1.30 0.58 13.92
C ARG A 178 2.07 1.46 12.94
N THR A 179 1.73 1.37 11.67
CA THR A 179 2.26 2.22 10.62
C THR A 179 1.12 2.95 9.93
N TRP A 180 1.44 4.08 9.30
CA TRP A 180 0.52 4.77 8.42
C TRP A 180 1.26 5.29 7.20
N GLU A 181 0.51 5.46 6.13
CA GLU A 181 1.00 5.94 4.84
C GLU A 181 0.04 6.95 4.27
N LEU A 182 0.60 7.88 3.51
CA LEU A 182 -0.15 8.82 2.71
C LEU A 182 0.57 8.98 1.38
N GLY A 183 -0.16 8.80 0.29
CA GLY A 183 0.42 8.79 -1.04
C GLY A 183 -0.43 9.45 -2.10
N ALA A 184 0.22 9.73 -3.22
CA ALA A 184 -0.39 10.23 -4.42
C ALA A 184 0.05 9.37 -5.61
N ARG A 185 -0.84 9.19 -6.57
CA ARG A 185 -0.65 8.37 -7.75
C ARG A 185 -1.06 9.14 -8.99
N LEU A 186 -0.18 9.21 -9.98
CA LEU A 186 -0.48 9.68 -11.33
C LEU A 186 -0.53 8.46 -12.24
N ARG A 187 -1.64 8.26 -12.94
CA ARG A 187 -1.81 7.20 -13.93
C ARG A 187 -2.01 7.80 -15.31
N VAL A 188 -1.36 7.27 -16.33
CA VAL A 188 -1.49 7.66 -17.74
C VAL A 188 -1.44 6.40 -18.59
N GLY A 189 -2.56 6.03 -19.22
CA GLY A 189 -2.61 4.73 -19.89
C GLY A 189 -2.53 3.59 -18.87
N MET A 190 -1.77 2.58 -19.25
CA MET A 190 -1.36 1.50 -18.38
C MET A 190 -0.29 1.91 -17.36
N PHE A 191 0.41 3.03 -17.54
CA PHE A 191 1.54 3.37 -16.68
C PHE A 191 1.11 4.19 -15.47
N PHE A 192 1.82 4.03 -14.36
CA PHE A 192 1.64 4.89 -13.21
C PHE A 192 2.95 5.27 -12.53
N LEU A 193 2.92 6.44 -11.91
CA LEU A 193 3.91 6.95 -11.00
C LEU A 193 3.23 7.18 -9.65
N GLN A 194 3.87 6.77 -8.58
CA GLN A 194 3.32 6.88 -7.23
C GLN A 194 4.39 7.38 -6.27
N TYR A 195 3.97 8.26 -5.37
CA TYR A 195 4.75 8.72 -4.23
C TYR A 195 4.01 8.35 -2.96
N THR A 196 4.75 7.89 -1.96
CA THR A 196 4.20 7.50 -0.65
C THR A 196 5.12 8.01 0.43
N TYR A 197 4.55 8.73 1.39
CA TYR A 197 5.19 8.93 2.69
C TYR A 197 4.71 7.83 3.62
N TYR A 198 5.66 7.08 4.16
CA TYR A 198 5.43 6.00 5.11
C TYR A 198 5.95 6.42 6.47
N THR A 199 5.24 6.08 7.54
CA THR A 199 5.71 6.29 8.90
C THR A 199 5.39 5.08 9.77
N GLN A 200 6.39 4.63 10.51
CA GLN A 200 6.26 3.63 11.55
C GLN A 200 6.32 4.30 12.91
N VAL A 201 5.22 4.23 13.66
CA VAL A 201 5.14 4.77 15.02
C VAL A 201 6.04 3.94 15.93
N ASN A 202 6.93 4.55 16.72
CA ASN A 202 7.86 3.82 17.59
C ASN A 202 8.77 2.80 16.85
N GLY A 203 9.12 3.06 15.59
CA GLY A 203 9.95 2.17 14.77
C GLY A 203 11.35 1.90 15.32
N VAL A 204 11.91 2.84 16.10
CA VAL A 204 13.21 2.67 16.77
C VAL A 204 13.03 2.82 18.27
N MET A 205 13.44 1.81 19.04
CA MET A 205 13.56 1.88 20.50
C MET A 205 15.03 1.75 20.90
N TYR A 206 15.55 2.68 21.69
CA TYR A 206 16.87 2.53 22.33
C TYR A 206 16.69 2.18 23.81
N TRP A 207 17.43 1.17 24.26
CA TRP A 207 17.53 0.81 25.68
C TRP A 207 18.84 1.34 26.24
N THR A 208 18.82 2.51 26.86
CA THR A 208 19.97 2.99 27.65
C THR A 208 19.61 2.82 29.12
N ILE A 209 19.99 1.68 29.73
CA ILE A 209 20.03 1.23 31.15
C ILE A 209 18.96 1.78 32.16
N TRP A 210 18.50 3.02 32.06
CA TRP A 210 17.47 3.68 32.87
C TRP A 210 16.39 4.42 32.05
N GLU A 211 16.45 4.45 30.73
CA GLU A 211 15.52 5.18 29.86
C GLU A 211 15.16 4.39 28.59
N THR A 212 13.87 4.33 28.28
CA THR A 212 13.34 3.83 27.02
C THR A 212 12.89 5.01 26.18
N ALA A 213 13.57 5.26 25.05
CA ALA A 213 13.14 6.25 24.08
C ALA A 213 12.67 5.54 22.81
N ALA A 214 11.40 5.78 22.43
CA ALA A 214 10.85 5.34 21.16
C ALA A 214 10.83 6.51 20.18
N TYR A 215 11.16 6.25 18.91
CA TYR A 215 11.13 7.25 17.84
C TYR A 215 10.31 6.73 16.68
N ALA A 216 9.53 7.60 16.03
CA ALA A 216 8.94 7.25 14.75
C ALA A 216 10.03 7.22 13.66
N GLN A 217 9.85 6.33 12.68
CA GLN A 217 10.72 6.24 11.52
C GLN A 217 9.92 6.56 10.27
N GLY A 218 10.36 7.55 9.50
CA GLY A 218 9.74 7.96 8.25
C GLY A 218 10.50 7.42 7.03
N ALA A 219 9.79 7.23 5.92
CA ALA A 219 10.40 6.92 4.62
C ALA A 219 9.63 7.54 3.46
N HIS A 220 10.37 8.01 2.46
CA HIS A 220 9.85 8.45 1.16
C HIS A 220 9.99 7.31 0.16
N ILE A 221 8.90 6.95 -0.51
CA ILE A 221 8.85 5.83 -1.44
C ILE A 221 8.33 6.33 -2.77
N PHE A 222 9.12 6.16 -3.81
CA PHE A 222 8.77 6.45 -5.20
C PHE A 222 8.56 5.13 -5.92
N CYS A 223 7.44 4.98 -6.62
CA CYS A 223 7.06 3.75 -7.28
C CYS A 223 6.67 4.02 -8.73
N PHE A 224 7.18 3.19 -9.64
CA PHE A 224 6.85 3.22 -11.05
C PHE A 224 6.33 1.84 -11.47
N GLY A 225 5.25 1.80 -12.25
CA GLY A 225 4.67 0.53 -12.64
C GLY A 225 3.70 0.61 -13.81
N GLY A 226 3.17 -0.56 -14.15
CA GLY A 226 2.10 -0.77 -15.12
C GLY A 226 0.88 -1.42 -14.46
N SER A 227 -0.31 -1.03 -14.89
CA SER A 227 -1.61 -1.61 -14.56
C SER A 227 -2.33 -2.04 -15.83
N LEU A 228 -2.96 -3.21 -15.78
CA LEU A 228 -3.88 -3.72 -16.78
C LEU A 228 -5.21 -4.00 -16.10
N ASP A 229 -6.25 -3.30 -16.53
CA ASP A 229 -7.64 -3.47 -16.13
C ASP A 229 -8.58 -3.15 -17.31
N GLY A 230 -9.89 -3.22 -17.09
CA GLY A 230 -10.89 -2.88 -18.10
C GLY A 230 -10.76 -1.45 -18.67
N ASP A 231 -10.19 -0.52 -17.90
CA ASP A 231 -10.00 0.88 -18.25
C ASP A 231 -8.61 1.18 -18.85
N THR A 232 -7.68 0.22 -18.89
CA THR A 232 -6.29 0.42 -19.35
C THR A 232 -5.83 -0.60 -20.39
N GLY A 233 -6.47 -1.77 -20.46
CA GLY A 233 -6.15 -2.88 -21.36
C GLY A 233 -6.60 -2.70 -22.83
N ILE A 234 -7.28 -1.60 -23.17
CA ILE A 234 -7.80 -1.33 -24.52
C ILE A 234 -6.69 -0.75 -25.44
N LEU A 235 -5.56 -1.43 -25.50
CA LEU A 235 -4.61 -1.35 -26.61
C LEU A 235 -4.57 -2.66 -27.44
N VAL A 236 -5.34 -3.69 -27.05
CA VAL A 236 -5.34 -5.01 -27.71
C VAL A 236 -6.62 -5.32 -28.48
N SER A 237 -7.64 -4.45 -28.43
CA SER A 237 -8.85 -4.67 -29.25
C SER A 237 -9.52 -3.36 -29.69
N ARG A 238 -8.99 -2.77 -30.76
CA ARG A 238 -9.78 -2.12 -31.82
C ARG A 238 -9.06 -2.28 -33.14
#